data_AF-A0AAD4JB64-F1
#
_entry.id   AF-A0AAD4JB64-F1
#
_cell.length_a   1.000
_cell.length_b   1.000
_cell.length_c   1.000
_cell.angle_alpha   90.00
_cell.angle_beta   90.00
_cell.angle_gamma   90.00
#
_symmetry.space_group_name_H-M   'P 1'
#
loop_
_entity.id
_entity.type
_entity.pdbx_description
1 polymer ?
#
loop_
_entity_poly.entity_id
_entity_poly.type
_entity_poly.pdbx_seq_one_letter_code
_entity_poly.pdbx_strand_id
1 'polypeptide(L)' 'MELADRAVGLLLSVISLSIFTYYTLWVIILPFVDSDHFVHKYFLSQEYAILIPVYAGVALICFLSVFIGYVMLKSKKKKA' A
#
# COMPACT_ATOMS: atom_id res chain seq x y z
N MET A 1 -6.39 28.51 9.03
CA MET A 1 -5.83 27.59 8.02
C MET A 1 -4.70 26.77 8.65
N GLU A 2 -3.64 27.38 9.22
CA GLU A 2 -2.53 26.63 9.85
C GLU A 2 -2.91 25.54 10.88
N LEU A 3 -3.85 25.79 11.79
CA LEU A 3 -4.22 24.80 12.83
C LEU A 3 -4.94 23.58 12.25
N ALA A 4 -5.81 23.77 11.26
CA ALA A 4 -6.50 22.68 10.59
C ALA A 4 -5.52 21.84 9.77
N ASP A 5 -4.61 22.50 9.03
CA ASP A 5 -3.58 21.82 8.24
C ASP A 5 -2.63 21.00 9.13
N ARG A 6 -2.21 21.56 10.27
CA ARG A 6 -1.39 20.85 11.27
C ARG A 6 -2.13 19.67 11.89
N ALA A 7 -3.41 19.82 12.21
CA ALA A 7 -4.22 18.74 12.76
C ALA A 7 -4.38 17.57 11.76
N VAL A 8 -4.64 17.88 10.49
CA VAL A 8 -4.73 16.87 9.42
C VAL A 8 -3.39 16.18 9.21
N GLY A 9 -2.29 16.94 9.19
CA GLY A 9 -0.94 16.38 9.07
C GLY A 9 -0.59 15.43 10.22
N LEU A 10 -0.93 15.80 11.46
CA LEU A 10 -0.73 14.94 12.64
C LEU A 10 -1.58 13.68 12.54
N LEU A 11 -2.86 13.81 12.18
CA LEU A 11 -3.77 12.67 12.01
C LEU A 11 -3.25 11.68 10.96
N LEU A 12 -2.87 12.17 9.77
CA LEU A 12 -2.27 11.36 8.71
C LEU A 12 -0.98 10.67 9.19
N SER A 13 -0.15 11.37 9.95
CA SER A 13 1.10 10.82 10.48
C SER A 13 0.87 9.70 11.49
N VAL A 14 -0.08 9.89 12.43
CA VAL A 14 -0.43 8.86 13.41
C VAL A 14 -1.04 7.63 12.74
N ILE A 15 -1.94 7.83 11.77
CA ILE A 15 -2.53 6.74 10.99
C ILE A 15 -1.43 5.99 10.23
N SER A 16 -0.56 6.72 9.54
CA SER A 16 0.56 6.14 8.78
C SER A 16 1.48 5.31 9.69
N LEU A 17 1.87 5.86 10.84
CA LEU A 17 2.72 5.17 11.82
C LEU A 17 2.05 3.91 12.37
N SER A 18 0.74 3.97 12.63
CA SER A 18 -0.03 2.82 13.13
C SER A 18 -0.08 1.70 12.10
N ILE A 19 -0.41 2.03 10.85
CA ILE A 19 -0.45 1.06 9.74
C ILE A 19 0.94 0.48 9.49
N PHE A 20 1.97 1.32 9.45
CA PHE A 20 3.35 0.89 9.26
C PHE A 20 3.81 -0.07 10.36
N THR A 21 3.51 0.24 11.62
CA THR A 21 3.87 -0.61 12.75
C THR A 21 3.14 -1.95 12.66
N TYR A 22 1.83 -1.95 12.43
CA TYR A 22 1.05 -3.18 12.26
C TYR A 22 1.61 -4.06 11.14
N TYR A 23 1.89 -3.46 9.99
CA TYR A 23 2.42 -4.18 8.83
C TYR A 23 3.84 -4.69 9.08
N THR A 24 4.69 -3.92 9.76
CA THR A 24 6.05 -4.32 10.12
C THR A 24 6.03 -5.54 11.05
N LEU A 25 5.19 -5.51 12.09
CA LEU A 25 5.00 -6.66 12.99
C LEU A 25 4.49 -7.87 12.22
N TRP A 26 3.55 -7.65 11.30
CA TRP A 26 2.95 -8.71 10.50
C TRP A 26 3.97 -9.38 9.56
N VAL A 27 4.79 -8.62 8.84
CA VAL A 27 5.72 -9.16 7.84
C VAL A 27 7.00 -9.68 8.48
N ILE A 28 7.53 -8.97 9.48
CA ILE A 28 8.84 -9.27 10.06
C ILE A 28 8.70 -10.20 11.26
N ILE A 29 7.76 -9.95 12.19
CA ILE A 29 7.73 -10.69 13.46
C ILE A 29 6.90 -11.97 13.37
N LEU A 30 5.70 -11.92 12.76
CA LEU A 30 4.82 -13.08 12.67
C LEU A 30 5.47 -14.37 12.12
N PRO A 31 6.33 -14.36 11.08
CA PRO A 31 6.95 -15.61 10.59
C PRO A 31 7.88 -16.31 11.59
N PHE A 32 8.28 -15.64 12.67
CA PHE A 32 9.09 -16.23 13.74
C PHE A 32 8.25 -16.71 14.94
N VAL A 33 6.93 -16.54 14.89
CA VAL A 33 6.00 -16.97 15.93
C VAL A 33 5.44 -18.35 15.59
N ASP A 34 5.32 -19.23 16.58
CA ASP A 34 4.72 -20.54 16.38
C ASP A 34 3.28 -20.46 15.86
N SER A 35 2.93 -21.35 14.93
CA SER A 35 1.63 -21.37 14.25
C SER A 35 0.43 -21.58 15.18
N ASP A 36 0.61 -22.23 16.34
CA ASP A 36 -0.44 -22.42 17.35
C ASP A 36 -0.62 -21.18 18.26
N HIS A 37 0.28 -20.20 18.19
CA HIS A 37 0.25 -19.05 19.07
C HIS A 37 -0.95 -18.15 18.75
N PHE A 38 -1.66 -17.72 19.81
CA PHE A 38 -2.86 -16.88 19.71
C PHE A 38 -2.67 -15.57 18.93
N VAL A 39 -1.42 -15.13 18.75
CA VAL A 39 -1.05 -13.89 18.05
C VAL A 39 -1.51 -13.94 16.59
N HIS A 40 -1.52 -15.12 15.96
CA HIS A 40 -2.03 -15.32 14.61
C HIS A 40 -3.49 -14.91 14.42
N LYS A 41 -4.30 -14.79 15.49
CA LYS A 41 -5.68 -14.30 15.40
C LYS A 41 -5.80 -12.78 15.17
N TYR A 42 -4.74 -12.02 15.46
CA TYR A 42 -4.70 -10.56 15.28
C TYR A 42 -4.14 -10.14 13.92
N PHE A 43 -3.57 -11.09 13.18
CA PHE A 43 -2.98 -10.88 11.86
C PHE A 43 -3.75 -11.67 10.81
N LEU A 44 -3.75 -11.17 9.57
CA LEU A 44 -4.25 -11.96 8.45
C LEU A 44 -3.24 -13.08 8.12
N SER A 45 -3.64 -14.09 7.35
CA SER A 45 -2.73 -15.17 6.97
C SER A 45 -1.49 -14.62 6.27
N GLN A 46 -0.34 -15.25 6.55
CA GLN A 46 0.99 -14.76 6.13
C GLN A 46 1.12 -14.57 4.61
N GLU A 47 0.39 -15.34 3.81
CA GLU A 47 0.33 -15.18 2.36
C GLU A 47 -0.14 -13.78 1.92
N TYR A 48 -1.07 -13.15 2.66
CA TYR A 48 -1.53 -11.81 2.34
C TYR A 48 -0.48 -10.73 2.59
N ALA A 49 0.46 -10.94 3.51
CA ALA A 49 1.58 -10.03 3.73
C ALA A 49 2.47 -9.88 2.48
N ILE A 50 2.48 -10.87 1.59
CA ILE A 50 3.23 -10.80 0.32
C ILE A 50 2.29 -10.40 -0.82
N LEU A 51 1.08 -10.94 -0.86
CA LEU A 51 0.13 -10.67 -1.94
C LEU A 51 -0.28 -9.20 -2.01
N ILE A 52 -0.47 -8.51 -0.88
CA ILE A 52 -0.92 -7.11 -0.87
C ILE A 52 0.06 -6.18 -1.62
N PRO A 53 1.37 -6.14 -1.31
CA PRO A 53 2.34 -5.36 -2.08
C PRO A 53 2.44 -5.77 -3.55
N VAL A 54 2.36 -7.08 -3.84
CA VAL A 54 2.46 -7.59 -5.20
C VAL A 54 1.29 -7.09 -6.05
N TYR A 55 0.06 -7.22 -5.55
CA TYR A 55 -1.13 -6.72 -6.23
C TYR A 55 -1.08 -5.20 -6.41
N ALA A 56 -0.65 -4.45 -5.39
CA ALA A 56 -0.50 -3.00 -5.48
C ALA A 56 0.53 -2.60 -6.56
N GLY A 57 1.68 -3.27 -6.60
CA GLY A 57 2.73 -3.04 -7.60
C GLY A 57 2.26 -3.37 -9.03
N VAL A 58 1.63 -4.53 -9.22
CA VAL A 58 1.08 -4.93 -10.52
C VAL A 58 0.00 -3.95 -10.98
N ALA A 59 -0.93 -3.55 -10.09
CA ALA A 59 -1.96 -2.58 -10.41
C ALA A 59 -1.37 -1.22 -10.83
N LEU A 60 -0.33 -0.75 -10.12
CA LEU A 60 0.36 0.49 -10.45
C LEU A 60 1.05 0.40 -11.82
N ILE A 61 1.75 -0.70 -12.11
CA ILE A 61 2.40 -0.90 -13.42
C ILE A 61 1.38 -0.93 -14.54
N CYS A 62 0.31 -1.72 -14.40
CA CYS A 62 -0.78 -1.77 -15.36
C CYS A 62 -1.39 -0.39 -15.60
N PHE A 63 -1.65 0.36 -14.53
CA PHE A 63 -2.18 1.72 -14.61
C PHE A 63 -1.25 2.64 -15.40
N LEU A 64 0.06 2.63 -15.09
CA LEU A 64 1.05 3.43 -15.79
C LEU A 64 1.17 3.04 -17.27
N SER A 65 1.18 1.74 -17.58
CA SER A 65 1.23 1.27 -18.97
C SER A 65 0.02 1.73 -19.79
N VAL A 66 -1.19 1.62 -19.23
CA VAL A 66 -2.42 2.10 -19.87
C VAL A 66 -2.39 3.61 -20.05
N PHE A 67 -1.98 4.35 -19.01
CA PHE A 67 -1.89 5.81 -19.06
C PHE A 67 -0.91 6.29 -20.15
N ILE A 68 0.29 5.71 -20.21
CA ILE A 68 1.28 6.02 -21.23
C ILE A 68 0.73 5.71 -22.63
N GLY A 69 0.15 4.51 -22.82
CA GLY A 69 -0.46 4.12 -24.08
C GLY A 69 -1.56 5.10 -24.53
N TYR A 70 -2.42 5.52 -23.60
CA TYR A 70 -3.47 6.51 -23.85
C TYR A 70 -2.91 7.86 -24.29
N VAL A 71 -1.89 8.37 -23.60
CA VAL A 71 -1.22 9.64 -23.95
C VAL A 71 -0.57 9.55 -25.34
N MET A 72 0.09 8.42 -25.67
CA MET A 72 0.68 8.21 -26.99
C MET A 72 -0.36 8.22 -28.13
N LEU A 73 -1.51 7.57 -27.93
CA LEU A 73 -2.60 7.56 -28.90
C LEU A 73 -3.18 8.97 -29.12
N LYS A 74 -3.37 9.73 -28.03
CA LYS A 74 -3.88 11.11 -28.12
C LYS A 74 -2.89 12.04 -28.81
N SER A 75 -1.59 11.88 -28.55
CA SER A 75 -0.54 12.68 -29.18
C SER A 75 -0.40 12.42 -30.69
N LYS A 76 -0.65 11.19 -31.17
CA LYS A 76 -0.67 10.88 -32.61
C LYS A 76 -1.83 11.56 -33.34
N LYS A 77 -3.02 11.63 -32.73
CA LYS A 77 -4.19 12.31 -33.31
C LYS A 77 -4.03 13.83 -33.47
N LYS A 78 -3.07 14.47 -32.77
CA LYS A 78 -2.78 15.91 -32.89
C LYS A 78 -1.81 16.25 -34.03
N LYS A 79 -1.11 15.25 -34.59
CA LYS A 79 -0.11 15.41 -35.66
C LYS A 79 -0.64 15.07 -37.05
N ALA A 80 -1.87 14.55 -37.14
CA ALA A 80 -2.57 14.25 -38.39
C ALA A 80 -3.58 15.34 -38.72
#